data_AF-A0A7S3WXU9-F1
#
_entry.id   AF-A0A7S3WXU9-F1
#
_cell.length_a   1.000
_cell.length_b   1.000
_cell.length_c   1.000
_cell.angle_alpha   90.00
_cell.angle_beta   90.00
_cell.angle_gamma   90.00
#
_symmetry.space_group_name_H-M   'P 1'
#
loop_
_entity.id
_entity.type
_entity.pdbx_description
1 polymer ?
#
loop_
_entity_poly.entity_id
_entity_poly.type
_entity_poly.pdbx_seq_one_letter_code
_entity_poly.pdbx_strand_id
1 'polypeptide(L)'
;GKWSANFEASEVEALWKALRKCYPSEEAALQAVRQNANVICPLFATPTLIQQTYRVLIDELGKEDAIKVLQMNPSVLTCGDQLRGVGADEIMRAARVRRSLDAIPSEAF
;
A
#
# COMPACT_ATOMS: atom_id res chain seq x y z
N GLY A 1 -8.42 22.71 -14.28
CA GLY A 1 -7.77 23.58 -13.28
C GLY A 1 -6.41 23.00 -12.96
N LYS A 2 -5.36 23.83 -12.88
CA LYS A 2 -4.04 23.37 -12.43
C LYS A 2 -4.14 23.04 -10.94
N TRP A 3 -4.17 21.77 -10.61
CA TRP A 3 -3.99 21.28 -9.24
C TRP A 3 -2.48 21.22 -9.00
N SER A 4 -1.96 22.04 -8.09
CA SER A 4 -0.63 21.88 -7.51
C SER A 4 -0.82 21.67 -6.02
N ALA A 5 -1.07 20.43 -5.61
CA ALA A 5 -0.94 20.08 -4.21
C ALA A 5 0.56 20.13 -3.88
N ASN A 6 0.98 21.16 -3.16
CA ASN A 6 2.31 21.24 -2.57
C ASN A 6 2.20 20.59 -1.19
N PHE A 7 2.74 19.39 -1.05
CA PHE A 7 2.84 18.72 0.24
C PHE A 7 4.14 19.11 0.92
N GLU A 8 4.09 19.31 2.23
CA GLU A 8 5.28 19.59 3.00
C GLU A 8 6.16 18.34 3.05
N ALA A 9 7.49 18.52 3.03
CA ALA A 9 8.43 17.40 3.11
C ALA A 9 8.21 16.55 4.37
N SER A 10 7.82 17.19 5.47
CA SER A 10 7.50 16.53 6.74
C SER A 10 6.29 15.59 6.66
N GLU A 11 5.30 15.88 5.80
CA GLU A 11 4.13 15.02 5.59
C GLU A 11 4.53 13.74 4.85
N VAL A 12 5.33 13.88 3.79
CA VAL A 12 5.86 12.75 3.02
C VAL A 12 6.81 11.91 3.89
N GLU A 13 7.65 12.54 4.71
CA GLU A 13 8.51 11.85 5.67
C GLU A 13 7.72 11.05 6.72
N ALA A 14 6.61 11.61 7.22
CA ALA A 14 5.75 10.91 8.18
C ALA A 14 5.12 9.65 7.56
N LEU A 15 4.67 9.75 6.30
CA LEU A 15 4.16 8.61 5.54
C LEU A 15 5.25 7.57 5.30
N TRP A 16 6.45 8.00 4.91
CA TRP A 16 7.59 7.11 4.71
C TRP A 16 7.94 6.33 5.99
N LYS A 17 7.99 7.02 7.15
CA LYS A 17 8.23 6.39 8.45
C LYS A 17 7.15 5.36 8.82
N ALA A 18 5.90 5.62 8.48
CA ALA A 18 4.81 4.68 8.71
C ALA A 18 4.92 3.46 7.77
N LEU A 19 5.10 3.72 6.48
CA LEU A 19 5.22 2.69 5.45
C LEU A 19 6.36 1.70 5.75
N ARG A 20 7.54 2.21 6.11
CA ARG A 20 8.72 1.38 6.43
C ARG A 20 8.45 0.32 7.51
N LYS A 21 7.53 0.58 8.45
CA LYS A 21 7.19 -0.37 9.52
C LYS A 21 6.31 -1.54 9.03
N CYS A 22 5.71 -1.41 7.85
CA CYS A 22 4.87 -2.45 7.24
C CYS A 22 5.69 -3.49 6.46
N TYR A 23 6.98 -3.22 6.20
CA TYR A 23 7.84 -4.05 5.36
C TYR A 23 9.04 -4.60 6.16
N PRO A 24 9.59 -5.76 5.75
CA PRO A 24 10.72 -6.39 6.44
C PRO A 24 12.05 -5.64 6.27
N SER A 25 12.19 -4.81 5.23
CA SER A 25 13.37 -3.99 4.99
C SER A 25 13.01 -2.66 4.33
N GLU A 26 13.96 -1.73 4.34
CA GLU A 26 13.83 -0.44 3.67
C GLU A 26 13.72 -0.60 2.15
N GLU A 27 14.48 -1.53 1.57
CA GLU A 27 14.44 -1.83 0.14
C GLU A 27 13.06 -2.34 -0.29
N ALA A 28 12.41 -3.17 0.53
CA ALA A 28 11.06 -3.65 0.26
C ALA A 28 10.04 -2.51 0.30
N ALA A 29 10.17 -1.58 1.26
CA ALA A 29 9.34 -0.38 1.31
C ALA A 29 9.59 0.55 0.12
N LEU A 30 10.86 0.72 -0.31
CA LEU A 30 11.19 1.50 -1.51
C LEU A 30 10.59 0.88 -2.76
N GLN A 31 10.57 -0.46 -2.86
CA GLN A 31 9.89 -1.12 -3.97
C GLN A 31 8.38 -0.83 -3.95
N ALA A 32 7.73 -0.89 -2.79
CA ALA A 32 6.32 -0.56 -2.67
C ALA A 32 6.00 0.86 -3.16
N VAL A 33 6.86 1.84 -2.87
CA VAL A 33 6.72 3.22 -3.38
C VAL A 33 6.87 3.28 -4.90
N ARG A 34 7.84 2.55 -5.48
CA ARG A 34 8.05 2.50 -6.94
C ARG A 34 6.88 1.84 -7.66
N GLN A 35 6.29 0.81 -7.06
CA GLN A 35 5.08 0.17 -7.58
C GLN A 35 3.85 1.08 -7.47
N ASN A 36 3.72 1.84 -6.37
CA ASN A 36 2.62 2.77 -6.20
C ASN A 36 2.97 3.94 -5.27
N ALA A 37 3.23 5.11 -5.86
CA ALA A 37 3.57 6.31 -5.12
C ALA A 37 2.42 6.86 -4.25
N ASN A 38 1.17 6.40 -4.43
CA ASN A 38 0.04 6.87 -3.64
C ASN A 38 0.20 6.56 -2.15
N VAL A 39 0.96 5.52 -1.78
CA VAL A 39 1.20 5.16 -0.37
C VAL A 39 2.07 6.17 0.39
N ILE A 40 2.73 7.10 -0.32
CA ILE A 40 3.47 8.23 0.26
C ILE A 40 2.90 9.59 -0.16
N CYS A 41 1.72 9.61 -0.77
CA CYS A 41 1.04 10.83 -1.18
C CYS A 41 -0.01 11.22 -0.13
N PRO A 42 0.09 12.39 0.52
CA PRO A 42 -0.87 12.83 1.55
C PRO A 42 -2.32 12.98 1.05
N LEU A 43 -2.54 13.03 -0.27
CA LEU A 43 -3.90 13.00 -0.84
C LEU A 43 -4.62 11.65 -0.63
N PHE A 44 -3.85 10.57 -0.54
CA PHE A 44 -4.40 9.20 -0.51
C PHE A 44 -4.08 8.45 0.79
N ALA A 45 -3.11 8.93 1.56
CA ALA A 45 -2.62 8.22 2.74
C ALA A 45 -2.43 9.16 3.93
N THR A 46 -2.62 8.62 5.13
CA THR A 46 -2.13 9.20 6.38
C THR A 46 -1.33 8.14 7.13
N PRO A 47 -0.38 8.52 8.03
CA PRO A 47 0.35 7.55 8.84
C PRO A 47 -0.57 6.61 9.63
N THR A 48 -1.67 7.15 10.17
CA THR A 48 -2.69 6.38 10.90
C THR A 48 -3.40 5.40 9.98
N LEU A 49 -3.81 5.82 8.78
CA LEU A 49 -4.46 4.95 7.81
C LEU A 49 -3.58 3.76 7.41
N ILE A 50 -2.29 4.01 7.15
CA ILE A 50 -1.33 2.95 6.82
C ILE A 50 -1.23 1.94 7.96
N GLN A 51 -1.08 2.41 9.20
CA GLN A 51 -0.95 1.55 10.37
C GLN A 51 -2.22 0.75 10.66
N GLN A 52 -3.39 1.38 10.55
CA GLN A 52 -4.68 0.72 10.72
C GLN A 52 -4.90 -0.36 9.67
N THR A 53 -4.68 -0.04 8.40
CA THR A 53 -4.82 -1.01 7.31
C THR A 53 -3.89 -2.20 7.51
N TYR A 54 -2.62 -1.94 7.84
CA TYR A 54 -1.65 -3.01 8.06
C TYR A 54 -2.06 -3.93 9.22
N ARG A 55 -2.60 -3.36 10.30
CA ARG A 55 -3.14 -4.16 11.41
C ARG A 55 -4.32 -5.02 10.95
N VAL A 56 -5.26 -4.46 10.19
CA VAL A 56 -6.39 -5.23 9.63
C VAL A 56 -5.90 -6.38 8.76
N LEU A 57 -4.90 -6.16 7.91
CA LEU A 57 -4.30 -7.24 7.11
C LEU A 57 -3.70 -8.34 7.99
N ILE A 58 -3.00 -7.98 9.07
CA ILE A 58 -2.45 -8.97 10.00
C ILE A 58 -3.56 -9.73 10.70
N ASP A 59 -4.64 -9.07 11.12
CA ASP A 59 -5.76 -9.69 11.81
C ASP A 59 -6.51 -10.68 10.90
N GLU A 60 -6.66 -10.34 9.60
CA GLU A 60 -7.40 -11.15 8.62
C GLU A 60 -6.55 -12.27 7.99
N LEU A 61 -5.24 -12.08 7.82
CA LEU A 61 -4.37 -12.98 7.05
C LEU A 61 -3.24 -13.62 7.87
N GLY A 62 -2.90 -13.03 9.01
CA GLY A 62 -1.61 -13.25 9.66
C GLY A 62 -0.48 -12.45 8.99
N LYS A 63 0.62 -12.28 9.74
CA LYS A 63 1.72 -11.37 9.36
C LYS A 63 2.42 -11.74 8.05
N GLU A 64 2.66 -13.03 7.81
CA GLU A 64 3.39 -13.47 6.62
C GLU A 64 2.58 -13.22 5.34
N ASP A 65 1.29 -13.56 5.35
CA ASP A 65 0.42 -13.36 4.19
C ASP A 65 0.06 -11.88 3.99
N ALA A 66 -0.05 -11.10 5.07
CA ALA A 66 -0.15 -9.64 4.97
C ALA A 66 1.05 -9.05 4.21
N ILE A 67 2.28 -9.48 4.51
CA ILE A 67 3.48 -9.03 3.79
C ILE A 67 3.42 -9.45 2.31
N LYS A 68 2.98 -10.67 2.00
CA LYS A 68 2.81 -11.12 0.60
C LYS A 68 1.81 -10.23 -0.14
N VAL A 69 0.67 -9.90 0.48
CA VAL A 69 -0.30 -8.95 -0.10
C VAL A 69 0.35 -7.60 -0.36
N LEU A 70 1.09 -7.06 0.60
CA LEU A 70 1.76 -5.76 0.47
C LEU A 70 2.85 -5.73 -0.61
N GLN A 71 3.50 -6.86 -0.90
CA GLN A 71 4.48 -6.99 -1.97
C GLN A 71 3.83 -7.12 -3.37
N MET A 72 2.58 -7.60 -3.43
CA MET A 72 1.80 -7.73 -4.66
C MET A 72 1.00 -6.47 -4.98
N ASN A 73 0.47 -5.80 -3.95
CA ASN A 73 -0.38 -4.63 -4.09
C ASN A 73 -0.23 -3.69 -2.88
N PRO A 74 0.74 -2.77 -2.90
CA PRO A 74 0.93 -1.79 -1.83
C PRO A 74 -0.25 -0.80 -1.71
N SER A 75 -1.09 -0.64 -2.74
CA SER A 75 -2.23 0.28 -2.69
C SER A 75 -3.26 -0.09 -1.64
N VAL A 76 -3.24 -1.33 -1.16
CA VAL A 76 -4.15 -1.78 -0.10
C VAL A 76 -3.97 -0.95 1.18
N LEU A 77 -2.78 -0.38 1.42
CA LEU A 77 -2.50 0.48 2.59
C LEU A 77 -3.29 1.78 2.64
N THR A 78 -4.00 2.13 1.57
CA THR A 78 -4.87 3.30 1.52
C THR A 78 -6.35 2.95 1.72
N CYS A 79 -6.69 1.69 2.01
CA CYS A 79 -8.08 1.23 2.16
C CYS A 79 -8.64 1.38 3.58
N GLY A 80 -7.79 1.37 4.61
CA GLY A 80 -8.23 1.48 6.01
C GLY A 80 -9.06 0.28 6.47
N ASP A 81 -10.00 0.55 7.38
CA ASP A 81 -10.87 -0.47 7.99
C ASP A 81 -11.85 -1.12 7.01
N GLN A 82 -11.94 -0.64 5.76
CA GLN A 82 -12.80 -1.22 4.73
C GLN A 82 -12.43 -2.67 4.37
N LEU A 83 -11.21 -3.11 4.68
CA LEU A 83 -10.77 -4.49 4.46
C LEU A 83 -11.30 -5.47 5.50
N ARG A 84 -11.84 -4.97 6.62
CA ARG A 84 -12.33 -5.82 7.71
C ARG A 84 -13.54 -6.62 7.23
N GLY A 85 -13.48 -7.94 7.39
CA GLY A 85 -14.56 -8.84 6.99
C GLY A 85 -14.70 -9.09 5.48
N VAL A 86 -13.79 -8.57 4.65
CA VAL A 86 -13.68 -8.93 3.22
C VAL A 86 -13.26 -10.40 3.06
N GLY A 87 -12.50 -10.93 4.03
CA GLY A 87 -12.03 -12.30 4.04
C GLY A 87 -10.73 -12.50 3.26
N ALA A 88 -9.94 -13.46 3.73
CA ALA A 88 -8.56 -13.64 3.28
C ALA A 88 -8.41 -13.92 1.77
N ASP A 89 -9.29 -14.77 1.24
CA ASP A 89 -9.25 -15.19 -0.16
C ASP A 89 -9.51 -14.03 -1.13
N GLU A 90 -10.44 -13.15 -0.79
CA GLU A 90 -10.78 -12.01 -1.63
C GLU A 90 -9.66 -10.95 -1.63
N ILE A 91 -9.07 -10.67 -0.46
CA ILE A 91 -7.91 -9.78 -0.35
C ILE A 91 -6.73 -10.32 -1.18
N MET A 92 -6.44 -11.62 -1.05
CA MET A 92 -5.37 -12.28 -1.82
C MET A 92 -5.65 -12.28 -3.32
N ARG A 93 -6.90 -12.52 -3.74
CA ARG A 93 -7.29 -12.47 -5.15
C ARG A 93 -7.10 -11.07 -5.73
N ALA A 94 -7.56 -10.03 -5.04
CA ALA A 94 -7.39 -8.65 -5.50
C ALA A 94 -5.90 -8.28 -5.64
N ALA A 95 -5.07 -8.69 -4.68
CA ALA A 95 -3.63 -8.46 -4.75
C ALA A 95 -2.96 -9.17 -5.96
N ARG A 96 -3.36 -10.40 -6.26
CA ARG A 96 -2.88 -11.14 -7.43
C ARG A 96 -3.28 -10.46 -8.75
N VAL A 97 -4.52 -10.01 -8.86
CA VAL A 97 -5.01 -9.30 -10.06
C VAL A 97 -4.17 -8.04 -10.30
N ARG A 98 -3.93 -7.22 -9.27
CA ARG A 98 -3.09 -6.03 -9.39
C ARG A 98 -1.69 -6.38 -9.90
N ARG A 99 -1.03 -7.36 -9.28
CA ARG A 99 0.30 -7.82 -9.70
C ARG A 99 0.32 -8.27 -11.16
N SER A 100 -0.72 -8.96 -11.63
CA SER A 100 -0.82 -9.38 -13.03
C SER A 100 -0.98 -8.20 -13.98
N LEU A 101 -1.72 -7.16 -13.60
CA LEU A 101 -1.88 -5.95 -14.41
C LEU A 101 -0.56 -5.15 -14.48
N ASP A 102 0.17 -5.03 -13.37
CA ASP A 102 1.47 -4.33 -13.34
C ASP A 102 2.56 -5.06 -14.16
N ALA A 103 2.37 -6.34 -14.49
CA ALA A 103 3.29 -7.12 -15.33
C ALA A 103 3.08 -6.90 -16.84
N ILE A 104 2.02 -6.21 -17.25
CA ILE A 104 1.76 -5.88 -18.65
C ILE A 104 2.59 -4.63 -19.00
N PRO A 105 3.52 -4.70 -19.98
CA PRO A 105 4.29 -3.54 -20.39
C PRO A 105 3.36 -2.42 -20.87
N SER A 106 3.64 -1.17 -20.49
CA SER A 106 2.84 0.00 -20.88
C SER A 106 2.78 0.24 -22.40
N GLU A 107 3.66 -0.41 -23.16
CA GLU A 107 3.71 -0.38 -24.62
C GLU A 107 2.65 -1.27 -25.29
N ALA A 108 1.90 -2.05 -24.50
CA ALA A 108 0.83 -2.93 -24.98
C ALA A 108 -0.51 -2.22 -25.22
N PHE A 109 -0.57 -0.89 -25.08
CA PHE A 109 -1.76 -0.05 -25.30
C PHE A 109 -1.41 1.24 -26.06
#